data_AF-A0A9D8AT40-F1
#
_entry.id   AF-A0A9D8AT40-F1
#
_cell.length_a   1.000
_cell.length_b   1.000
_cell.length_c   1.000
_cell.angle_alpha   90.00
_cell.angle_beta   90.00
_cell.angle_gamma   90.00
#
_symmetry.space_group_name_H-M   'P 1'
#
loop_
_entity.id
_entity.type
_entity.pdbx_description
1 polymer ?
#
loop_
_entity_poly.entity_id
_entity_poly.type
_entity_poly.pdbx_seq_one_letter_code
_entity_poly.pdbx_strand_id
1 'polypeptide(L)'
;MAGSDAVIHLANLYEFWVPDKSAYHAVNIEGTRNVMEEALAAGVSKVVHISSQVIYGKPEDDPFTEESTPAPRYSLYAEKVPRRPGGLGAPHKRYPGQASIETQTGAGKMSKALIARFSQTGTTDRVAERIAAGLRSAGWEVDLWEIAQDGTPDLAGYELLGIGTPTYFFRPPFVTTDFVRSLPDLSRLASFVFVLYGTLPGDCGNWLREELRAKGARDLGYLSATGADRWVGYVKRGYLFSPDGPTEAELTAAEGFGRTLAERHGAQALDVEPFDGPTPFMYRLERFLVNRSQAKLVYSKTFRADGNCNACGQCIALCPVNNITARADGRPKWHSDCLLCATCELGCPHDAVHAAFDWPIFAPFMSYNIRHALQRATPYVRVEHSRGKTRRV
;
A
#
# COMPACT_ATOMS: atom_id res chain seq x y z
N MET A 1 -40.47 -0.53 -9.39
CA MET A 1 -39.96 -0.34 -10.77
C MET A 1 -40.78 -1.05 -11.84
N ALA A 2 -41.72 -1.93 -11.48
CA ALA A 2 -42.62 -2.58 -12.43
C ALA A 2 -43.43 -1.55 -13.25
N GLY A 3 -43.44 -1.71 -14.58
CA GLY A 3 -44.12 -0.82 -15.51
C GLY A 3 -43.31 0.40 -15.97
N SER A 4 -42.04 0.53 -15.57
CA SER A 4 -41.16 1.60 -16.06
C SER A 4 -40.31 1.14 -17.25
N ASP A 5 -40.28 1.93 -18.33
CA ASP A 5 -39.46 1.64 -19.52
C ASP A 5 -37.96 1.85 -19.27
N ALA A 6 -37.62 2.81 -18.40
CA ALA A 6 -36.26 3.14 -18.01
C ALA A 6 -36.17 3.67 -16.57
N VAL A 7 -34.99 3.55 -15.96
CA VAL A 7 -34.66 4.11 -14.64
C VAL A 7 -33.49 5.08 -14.76
N ILE A 8 -33.61 6.26 -14.14
CA ILE A 8 -32.52 7.22 -13.99
C ILE A 8 -32.12 7.26 -12.52
N HIS A 9 -30.95 6.75 -12.20
CA HIS A 9 -30.45 6.67 -10.82
C HIS A 9 -29.57 7.89 -10.51
N LEU A 10 -30.18 8.86 -9.82
CA LEU A 10 -29.54 10.10 -9.36
C LEU A 10 -29.14 10.06 -7.88
N ALA A 11 -29.58 9.05 -7.13
CA ALA A 11 -29.38 9.02 -5.70
C ALA A 11 -27.94 8.63 -5.36
N ASN A 12 -27.26 9.52 -4.63
CA ASN A 12 -25.94 9.29 -4.06
C ASN A 12 -25.79 10.13 -2.78
N LEU A 13 -24.89 9.70 -1.91
CA LEU A 13 -24.35 10.49 -0.82
C LEU A 13 -23.08 11.17 -1.34
N TYR A 14 -23.22 12.39 -1.85
CA TYR A 14 -22.12 13.23 -2.35
C TYR A 14 -21.74 14.27 -1.30
N GLU A 15 -20.99 13.82 -0.29
CA GLU A 15 -20.44 14.70 0.74
C GLU A 15 -18.90 14.65 0.70
N PHE A 16 -18.23 15.67 1.22
CA PHE A 16 -16.77 15.64 1.37
C PHE A 16 -16.35 15.06 2.73
N TRP A 17 -17.26 15.04 3.70
CA TRP A 17 -17.05 14.49 5.02
C TRP A 17 -18.37 13.98 5.60
N VAL A 18 -18.35 12.79 6.21
CA VAL A 18 -19.47 12.26 6.99
C VAL A 18 -18.92 11.60 8.26
N PRO A 19 -19.64 11.66 9.40
CA PRO A 19 -19.19 11.08 10.66
C PRO A 19 -19.00 9.56 10.60
N ASP A 20 -19.94 8.87 9.95
CA ASP A 20 -19.90 7.43 9.73
C ASP A 20 -19.56 7.12 8.28
N LYS A 21 -18.34 6.67 8.05
CA LYS A 21 -17.84 6.34 6.71
C LYS A 21 -18.59 5.17 6.06
N SER A 22 -19.22 4.29 6.84
CA SER A 22 -19.99 3.16 6.32
C SER A 22 -21.23 3.62 5.53
N ALA A 23 -21.73 4.84 5.79
CA ALA A 23 -22.84 5.43 5.06
C ALA A 23 -22.57 5.57 3.56
N TYR A 24 -21.32 5.87 3.15
CA TYR A 24 -20.96 5.88 1.71
C TYR A 24 -21.15 4.51 1.08
N HIS A 25 -20.73 3.45 1.77
CA HIS A 25 -20.89 2.10 1.26
C HIS A 25 -22.36 1.69 1.21
N ALA A 26 -23.11 1.98 2.26
CA ALA A 26 -24.54 1.67 2.31
C ALA A 26 -25.33 2.38 1.19
N VAL A 27 -25.07 3.67 0.95
CA VAL A 27 -25.82 4.47 -0.03
C VAL A 27 -25.29 4.30 -1.45
N ASN A 28 -24.00 4.54 -1.68
CA ASN A 28 -23.45 4.62 -3.04
C ASN A 28 -23.17 3.24 -3.64
N ILE A 29 -22.93 2.23 -2.81
CA ILE A 29 -22.57 0.88 -3.26
C ILE A 29 -23.77 -0.05 -3.14
N GLU A 30 -24.23 -0.33 -1.92
CA GLU A 30 -25.35 -1.24 -1.71
C GLU A 30 -26.67 -0.64 -2.19
N GLY A 31 -26.90 0.66 -1.98
CA GLY A 31 -28.08 1.35 -2.52
C GLY A 31 -28.12 1.32 -4.05
N THR A 32 -27.00 1.58 -4.72
CA THR A 32 -26.90 1.45 -6.18
C THR A 32 -27.11 0.01 -6.64
N ARG A 33 -26.52 -0.98 -5.96
CA ARG A 33 -26.74 -2.40 -6.24
C ARG A 33 -28.23 -2.73 -6.18
N ASN A 34 -28.90 -2.38 -5.09
CA ASN A 34 -30.33 -2.65 -4.90
C ASN A 34 -31.16 -2.05 -6.04
N VAL A 35 -30.86 -0.82 -6.47
CA VAL A 35 -31.52 -0.19 -7.61
C VAL A 35 -31.30 -0.97 -8.91
N MET A 36 -30.08 -1.47 -9.15
CA MET A 36 -29.77 -2.25 -10.36
C MET A 36 -30.44 -3.63 -10.34
N GLU A 37 -30.42 -4.32 -9.21
CA GLU A 37 -31.03 -5.64 -9.03
C GLU A 37 -32.56 -5.56 -9.16
N GLU A 38 -33.19 -4.53 -8.60
CA GLU A 38 -34.62 -4.28 -8.76
C GLU A 38 -35.00 -3.87 -10.19
N ALA A 39 -34.17 -3.07 -10.87
CA ALA A 39 -34.40 -2.73 -12.27
C ALA A 39 -34.35 -3.99 -13.15
N LEU A 40 -33.40 -4.90 -12.88
CA LEU A 40 -33.29 -6.18 -13.56
C LEU A 40 -34.51 -7.08 -13.27
N ALA A 41 -34.89 -7.21 -12.00
CA ALA A 41 -36.04 -8.03 -11.58
C ALA A 41 -37.37 -7.51 -12.17
N ALA A 42 -37.51 -6.19 -12.30
CA ALA A 42 -38.68 -5.56 -12.89
C ALA A 42 -38.69 -5.56 -14.44
N GLY A 43 -37.64 -6.07 -15.09
CA GLY A 43 -37.55 -6.13 -16.55
C GLY A 43 -37.37 -4.76 -17.22
N VAL A 44 -36.79 -3.79 -16.52
CA VAL A 44 -36.54 -2.44 -17.06
C VAL A 44 -35.53 -2.53 -18.21
N SER A 45 -35.87 -1.94 -19.36
CA SER A 45 -35.08 -2.07 -20.58
C SER A 45 -33.77 -1.25 -20.59
N LYS A 46 -33.71 -0.18 -19.76
CA LYS A 46 -32.57 0.74 -19.72
C LYS A 46 -32.40 1.38 -18.34
N VAL A 47 -31.17 1.44 -17.87
CA VAL A 47 -30.80 2.21 -16.67
C VAL A 47 -29.73 3.23 -17.02
N VAL A 48 -29.91 4.46 -16.56
CA VAL A 48 -28.93 5.55 -16.64
C VAL A 48 -28.44 5.85 -15.23
N HIS A 49 -27.17 5.59 -14.97
CA HIS A 49 -26.52 5.95 -13.71
C HIS A 49 -25.69 7.21 -13.91
N ILE A 50 -25.86 8.20 -13.04
CA ILE A 50 -25.10 9.44 -13.09
C ILE A 50 -24.00 9.40 -12.02
N SER A 51 -22.75 9.39 -12.47
CA SER A 51 -21.56 9.56 -11.63
C SER A 51 -21.21 11.06 -11.49
N SER A 52 -20.27 11.39 -10.62
CA SER A 52 -19.82 12.78 -10.41
C SER A 52 -18.40 13.01 -10.92
N GLN A 53 -18.12 14.22 -11.37
CA GLN A 53 -16.80 14.66 -11.84
C GLN A 53 -15.67 14.48 -10.81
N VAL A 54 -16.00 14.37 -9.51
CA VAL A 54 -15.01 14.18 -8.43
C VAL A 54 -14.23 12.86 -8.57
N ILE A 55 -14.68 11.91 -9.41
CA ILE A 55 -13.89 10.72 -9.76
C ILE A 55 -12.55 11.06 -10.45
N TYR A 56 -12.44 12.25 -11.07
CA TYR A 56 -11.22 12.79 -11.67
C TYR A 56 -10.28 13.45 -10.66
N GLY A 57 -10.70 13.63 -9.39
CA GLY A 57 -9.91 14.29 -8.38
C GLY A 57 -9.70 15.77 -8.69
N LYS A 58 -8.45 16.23 -8.67
CA LYS A 58 -8.03 17.57 -9.11
C LYS A 58 -7.03 17.47 -10.27
N PRO A 59 -7.49 17.24 -11.51
CA PRO A 59 -6.63 17.17 -12.69
C PRO A 59 -5.76 18.42 -12.85
N GLU A 60 -4.64 18.29 -13.56
CA GLU A 60 -3.81 19.44 -13.94
C GLU A 60 -4.51 20.33 -14.99
N ASP A 61 -5.31 19.71 -15.86
CA ASP A 61 -6.15 20.40 -16.84
C ASP A 61 -7.37 21.04 -16.14
N ASP A 62 -7.62 22.32 -16.42
CA ASP A 62 -8.81 23.05 -15.96
C ASP A 62 -9.25 24.07 -17.03
N PRO A 63 -10.40 23.87 -17.71
CA PRO A 63 -11.35 22.77 -17.55
C PRO A 63 -10.81 21.43 -18.09
N PHE A 64 -11.15 20.33 -17.43
CA PHE A 64 -10.79 18.98 -17.86
C PHE A 64 -11.89 18.33 -18.72
N THR A 65 -11.50 17.34 -19.52
CA THR A 65 -12.41 16.53 -20.34
C THR A 65 -12.39 15.08 -19.89
N GLU A 66 -13.20 14.23 -20.55
CA GLU A 66 -13.16 12.78 -20.30
C GLU A 66 -11.78 12.15 -20.62
N GLU A 67 -10.95 12.83 -21.41
CA GLU A 67 -9.61 12.40 -21.81
C GLU A 67 -8.51 12.82 -20.81
N SER A 68 -8.81 13.76 -19.90
CA SER A 68 -7.84 14.26 -18.91
C SER A 68 -7.44 13.19 -17.90
N THR A 69 -6.20 13.25 -17.43
CA THR A 69 -5.69 12.24 -16.48
C THR A 69 -6.26 12.49 -15.07
N PRO A 70 -6.94 11.51 -14.44
CA PRO A 70 -7.42 11.64 -13.08
C PRO A 70 -6.28 11.85 -12.07
N ALA A 71 -6.47 12.78 -11.14
CA ALA A 71 -5.51 13.08 -10.09
C ALA A 71 -5.88 12.37 -8.76
N PRO A 72 -5.00 12.43 -7.73
CA PRO A 72 -5.28 11.84 -6.43
C PRO A 72 -6.61 12.32 -5.86
N ARG A 73 -7.42 11.35 -5.47
CA ARG A 73 -8.77 11.55 -4.94
C ARG A 73 -8.69 12.03 -3.50
N TYR A 74 -9.54 12.98 -3.15
CA TYR A 74 -9.51 13.66 -1.85
C TYR A 74 -10.78 13.45 -1.03
N SER A 75 -11.70 12.59 -1.47
CA SER A 75 -12.90 12.21 -0.73
C SER A 75 -13.18 10.71 -0.84
N LEU A 76 -13.79 10.16 0.21
CA LEU A 76 -14.26 8.77 0.26
C LEU A 76 -15.28 8.47 -0.85
N TYR A 77 -16.08 9.46 -1.25
CA TYR A 77 -16.98 9.36 -2.40
C TYR A 77 -16.23 8.95 -3.68
N ALA A 78 -15.02 9.47 -3.87
CA ALA A 78 -14.23 9.22 -5.06
C ALA A 78 -13.38 7.96 -4.95
N GLU A 79 -13.38 7.22 -3.83
CA GLU A 79 -12.60 5.99 -3.71
C GLU A 79 -13.20 4.86 -4.58
N LYS A 80 -12.33 4.06 -5.20
CA LYS A 80 -12.78 2.86 -5.92
C LYS A 80 -13.12 1.80 -4.88
N VAL A 81 -14.33 1.26 -4.98
CA VAL A 81 -14.68 0.00 -4.31
C VAL A 81 -13.91 -1.13 -4.99
N PRO A 82 -13.23 -2.01 -4.25
CA PRO A 82 -12.68 -3.24 -4.81
C PRO A 82 -13.81 -4.04 -5.49
N ARG A 83 -13.58 -4.53 -6.71
CA ARG A 83 -14.53 -5.44 -7.35
C ARG A 83 -14.58 -6.72 -6.52
N ARG A 84 -15.76 -7.13 -6.05
CA ARG A 84 -15.93 -8.48 -5.48
C ARG A 84 -15.68 -9.53 -6.57
N PRO A 85 -15.04 -10.67 -6.26
CA PRO A 85 -14.98 -11.80 -7.16
C PRO A 85 -16.41 -12.26 -7.48
N GLY A 86 -16.77 -12.37 -8.77
CA GLY A 86 -18.04 -12.92 -9.23
C GLY A 86 -19.19 -11.94 -9.52
N GLY A 87 -18.99 -10.62 -9.40
CA GLY A 87 -19.98 -9.64 -9.84
C GLY A 87 -19.97 -9.45 -11.36
N LEU A 88 -21.06 -9.81 -12.05
CA LEU A 88 -21.28 -9.54 -13.48
C LEU A 88 -21.41 -8.03 -13.75
N GLY A 89 -20.30 -7.31 -13.70
CA GLY A 89 -20.19 -5.95 -14.22
C GLY A 89 -19.68 -6.00 -15.64
N ALA A 90 -20.58 -5.98 -16.62
CA ALA A 90 -20.22 -5.88 -18.03
C ALA A 90 -19.32 -4.65 -18.26
N PRO A 91 -18.25 -4.75 -19.08
CA PRO A 91 -17.49 -3.57 -19.49
C PRO A 91 -18.40 -2.62 -20.28
N HIS A 92 -18.15 -1.31 -20.13
CA HIS A 92 -18.75 -0.27 -20.95
C HIS A 92 -18.71 -0.68 -22.43
N LYS A 93 -19.88 -0.94 -23.03
CA LYS A 93 -20.02 -1.14 -24.48
C LYS A 93 -19.64 0.15 -25.19
N ARG A 94 -18.51 0.16 -25.91
CA ARG A 94 -18.37 0.96 -27.13
C ARG A 94 -19.20 0.27 -28.23
N TYR A 95 -20.15 1.00 -28.83
CA TYR A 95 -20.87 0.59 -30.05
C TYR A 95 -19.95 0.72 -31.29
N PRO A 96 -20.26 0.06 -32.42
CA PRO A 96 -19.41 -0.96 -33.01
C PRO A 96 -18.68 -0.50 -34.27
N GLY A 97 -17.60 -1.20 -34.60
CA GLY A 97 -16.94 -1.06 -35.89
C GLY A 97 -15.61 -1.78 -35.98
N GLN A 98 -15.56 -3.08 -35.67
CA GLN A 98 -14.65 -4.05 -36.32
C GLN A 98 -14.96 -5.47 -35.84
N ALA A 99 -15.06 -6.37 -36.81
CA ALA A 99 -15.58 -7.71 -36.67
C ALA A 99 -14.75 -8.59 -35.72
N SER A 100 -15.47 -9.43 -34.98
CA SER A 100 -14.97 -10.52 -34.16
C SER A 100 -14.26 -11.57 -35.01
N ILE A 101 -13.03 -11.90 -34.63
CA ILE A 101 -12.46 -13.22 -34.91
C ILE A 101 -12.76 -14.07 -33.66
N GLU A 102 -13.73 -14.97 -33.78
CA GLU A 102 -13.95 -16.03 -32.81
C GLU A 102 -12.82 -17.05 -32.93
N THR A 103 -11.92 -17.08 -31.95
CA THR A 103 -11.11 -18.27 -31.68
C THR A 103 -11.71 -19.00 -30.50
N GLN A 104 -12.29 -20.17 -30.80
CA GLN A 104 -12.55 -21.20 -29.79
C GLN A 104 -11.21 -21.63 -29.17
N THR A 105 -11.01 -21.35 -27.90
CA THR A 105 -10.06 -22.09 -27.05
C THR A 105 -10.77 -22.45 -25.76
N GLY A 106 -10.66 -23.73 -25.36
CA GLY A 106 -11.32 -24.27 -24.18
C GLY A 106 -11.00 -23.46 -22.92
N ALA A 107 -11.95 -23.41 -21.99
CA ALA A 107 -11.81 -22.76 -20.70
C ALA A 107 -10.70 -23.43 -19.87
N GLY A 108 -9.45 -23.05 -20.13
CA GLY A 108 -8.33 -23.28 -19.24
C GLY A 108 -8.55 -22.49 -17.96
N LYS A 109 -8.31 -23.11 -16.82
CA LYS A 109 -8.33 -22.44 -15.51
C LYS A 109 -7.37 -21.24 -15.57
N MET A 110 -7.91 -20.02 -15.43
CA MET A 110 -7.11 -18.79 -15.39
C MET A 110 -6.18 -18.82 -14.17
N SER A 111 -4.88 -18.57 -14.37
CA SER A 111 -3.92 -18.51 -13.26
C SER A 111 -4.19 -17.29 -12.38
N LYS A 112 -4.07 -17.47 -11.07
CA LYS A 112 -4.46 -16.47 -10.08
C LYS A 112 -3.32 -16.14 -9.12
N ALA A 113 -3.06 -14.85 -8.92
CA ALA A 113 -2.03 -14.32 -8.02
C ALA A 113 -2.63 -13.46 -6.90
N LEU A 114 -2.04 -13.55 -5.72
CA LEU A 114 -2.29 -12.65 -4.60
C LEU A 114 -1.05 -11.79 -4.37
N ILE A 115 -1.19 -10.47 -4.29
CA ILE A 115 -0.12 -9.58 -3.87
C ILE A 115 -0.50 -8.98 -2.51
N ALA A 116 0.09 -9.54 -1.45
CA ALA A 116 -0.06 -9.01 -0.11
C ALA A 116 1.00 -7.94 0.15
N ARG A 117 0.55 -6.75 0.54
CA ARG A 117 1.41 -5.58 0.72
C ARG A 117 1.12 -4.87 2.04
N PHE A 118 2.17 -4.26 2.60
CA PHE A 118 2.06 -3.25 3.63
C PHE A 118 2.58 -1.93 3.06
N SER A 119 1.82 -0.85 3.20
CA SER A 119 2.19 0.45 2.66
C SER A 119 1.78 1.59 3.57
N GLN A 120 2.76 2.37 4.00
CA GLN A 120 2.49 3.49 4.90
C GLN A 120 2.32 4.83 4.15
N THR A 121 3.07 5.03 3.08
CA THR A 121 3.12 6.31 2.34
C THR A 121 2.65 6.16 0.89
N GLY A 122 2.06 5.01 0.53
CA GLY A 122 1.54 4.73 -0.80
C GLY A 122 2.59 4.28 -1.82
N THR A 123 3.89 4.34 -1.51
CA THR A 123 4.96 3.98 -2.47
C THR A 123 4.95 2.50 -2.81
N THR A 124 4.76 1.63 -1.80
CA THR A 124 4.64 0.19 -2.00
C THR A 124 3.40 -0.16 -2.81
N ASP A 125 2.29 0.56 -2.62
CA ASP A 125 1.05 0.35 -3.39
C ASP A 125 1.23 0.66 -4.86
N ARG A 126 1.92 1.77 -5.18
CA ARG A 126 2.24 2.15 -6.56
C ARG A 126 3.04 1.06 -7.27
N VAL A 127 4.05 0.48 -6.62
CA VAL A 127 4.84 -0.61 -7.20
C VAL A 127 4.00 -1.88 -7.33
N ALA A 128 3.20 -2.22 -6.32
CA ALA A 128 2.32 -3.40 -6.34
C ALA A 128 1.32 -3.35 -7.51
N GLU A 129 0.72 -2.19 -7.75
CA GLU A 129 -0.21 -1.99 -8.87
C GLU A 129 0.47 -2.16 -10.24
N ARG A 130 1.73 -1.73 -10.38
CA ARG A 130 2.49 -1.94 -11.62
C ARG A 130 2.86 -3.41 -11.82
N ILE A 131 3.29 -4.11 -10.77
CA ILE A 131 3.52 -5.57 -10.85
C ILE A 131 2.22 -6.29 -11.23
N ALA A 132 1.10 -5.91 -10.59
CA ALA A 132 -0.22 -6.45 -10.91
C ALA A 132 -0.62 -6.17 -12.36
N ALA A 133 -0.37 -4.97 -12.88
CA ALA A 133 -0.61 -4.64 -14.28
C ALA A 133 0.21 -5.53 -15.23
N GLY A 134 1.49 -5.78 -14.90
CA GLY A 134 2.34 -6.71 -15.64
C GLY A 134 1.76 -8.13 -15.68
N LEU A 135 1.41 -8.69 -14.52
CA LEU A 135 0.78 -10.01 -14.40
C LEU A 135 -0.55 -10.08 -15.17
N ARG A 136 -1.42 -9.06 -15.01
CA ARG A 136 -2.71 -8.97 -15.72
C ARG A 136 -2.53 -8.92 -17.23
N SER A 137 -1.51 -8.20 -17.73
CA SER A 137 -1.18 -8.16 -19.15
C SER A 137 -0.74 -9.53 -19.70
N ALA A 138 -0.22 -10.40 -18.84
CA ALA A 138 0.13 -11.78 -19.14
C ALA A 138 -1.02 -12.77 -18.88
N GLY A 139 -2.25 -12.29 -18.67
CA GLY A 139 -3.44 -13.13 -18.53
C GLY A 139 -3.72 -13.66 -17.12
N TRP A 140 -3.08 -13.11 -16.08
CA TRP A 140 -3.35 -13.50 -14.69
C TRP A 140 -4.51 -12.70 -14.07
N GLU A 141 -5.32 -13.37 -13.26
CA GLU A 141 -6.16 -12.69 -12.27
C GLU A 141 -5.30 -12.30 -11.06
N VAL A 142 -5.41 -11.06 -10.59
CA VAL A 142 -4.55 -10.54 -9.51
C VAL A 142 -5.37 -9.80 -8.46
N ASP A 143 -5.34 -10.34 -7.24
CA ASP A 143 -5.90 -9.72 -6.04
C ASP A 143 -4.83 -8.99 -5.24
N LEU A 144 -5.19 -7.86 -4.64
CA LEU A 144 -4.33 -7.09 -3.74
C LEU A 144 -4.85 -7.24 -2.31
N TRP A 145 -3.95 -7.41 -1.36
CA TRP A 145 -4.28 -7.65 0.05
C TRP A 145 -3.48 -6.73 0.97
N GLU A 146 -4.13 -6.07 1.93
CA GLU A 146 -3.47 -5.18 2.87
C GLU A 146 -3.10 -5.92 4.17
N ILE A 147 -1.80 -6.12 4.36
CA ILE A 147 -1.23 -6.91 5.47
C ILE A 147 -1.65 -6.38 6.84
N ALA A 148 -1.76 -5.06 7.01
CA ALA A 148 -2.08 -4.48 8.32
C ALA A 148 -3.59 -4.47 8.65
N GLN A 149 -4.46 -4.71 7.68
CA GLN A 149 -5.91 -4.51 7.84
C GLN A 149 -6.72 -5.79 7.61
N ASP A 150 -6.32 -6.64 6.65
CA ASP A 150 -7.19 -7.69 6.13
C ASP A 150 -6.99 -9.05 6.82
N GLY A 151 -6.01 -9.18 7.73
CA GLY A 151 -5.72 -10.45 8.42
C GLY A 151 -5.03 -11.47 7.51
N THR A 152 -5.11 -12.76 7.85
CA THR A 152 -4.49 -13.84 7.07
C THR A 152 -5.42 -14.27 5.92
N PRO A 153 -5.00 -14.21 4.65
CA PRO A 153 -5.82 -14.57 3.51
C PRO A 153 -6.02 -16.08 3.40
N ASP A 154 -7.15 -16.49 2.85
CA ASP A 154 -7.27 -17.83 2.28
C ASP A 154 -6.50 -17.87 0.96
N LEU A 155 -5.48 -18.72 0.91
CA LEU A 155 -4.65 -18.85 -0.27
C LEU A 155 -5.26 -19.85 -1.28
N ALA A 156 -6.35 -20.56 -0.93
CA ALA A 156 -6.98 -21.54 -1.81
C ALA A 156 -7.34 -20.93 -3.17
N GLY A 157 -6.83 -21.55 -4.24
CA GLY A 157 -7.06 -21.07 -5.61
C GLY A 157 -5.98 -20.16 -6.19
N TYR A 158 -5.08 -19.61 -5.36
CA TYR A 158 -3.89 -18.90 -5.87
C TYR A 158 -2.78 -19.88 -6.26
N GLU A 159 -1.96 -19.46 -7.22
CA GLU A 159 -0.75 -20.14 -7.70
C GLU A 159 0.52 -19.31 -7.41
N LEU A 160 0.36 -18.00 -7.28
CA LEU A 160 1.45 -17.05 -7.02
C LEU A 160 1.14 -16.14 -5.84
N LEU A 161 2.10 -15.99 -4.93
CA LEU A 161 2.04 -15.07 -3.79
C LEU A 161 3.16 -14.02 -3.85
N GLY A 162 2.80 -12.75 -4.00
CA GLY A 162 3.70 -11.62 -3.87
C GLY A 162 3.68 -11.03 -2.47
N ILE A 163 4.85 -10.76 -1.88
CA ILE A 163 4.98 -9.98 -0.63
C ILE A 163 5.65 -8.64 -0.90
N GLY A 164 4.91 -7.56 -0.65
CA GLY A 164 5.37 -6.17 -0.79
C GLY A 164 5.51 -5.45 0.53
N THR A 165 6.64 -4.77 0.78
CA THR A 165 6.78 -4.01 2.03
C THR A 165 7.78 -2.86 1.93
N PRO A 166 7.61 -1.75 2.68
CA PRO A 166 8.71 -0.85 2.97
C PRO A 166 9.75 -1.53 3.87
N THR A 167 10.95 -0.96 3.90
CA THR A 167 12.04 -1.38 4.78
C THR A 167 12.07 -0.52 6.03
N TYR A 168 11.93 -1.13 7.21
CA TYR A 168 12.05 -0.46 8.52
C TYR A 168 13.28 -0.96 9.24
N PHE A 169 14.21 -0.05 9.57
CA PHE A 169 15.47 -0.41 10.25
C PHE A 169 16.20 -1.56 9.53
N PHE A 170 16.28 -1.48 8.20
CA PHE A 170 17.02 -2.43 7.34
C PHE A 170 16.51 -3.88 7.40
N ARG A 171 15.21 -4.05 7.65
CA ARG A 171 14.49 -5.33 7.70
C ARG A 171 13.00 -5.12 7.37
N PRO A 172 12.19 -6.19 7.29
CA PRO A 172 10.75 -6.05 7.15
C PRO A 172 10.12 -5.49 8.45
N PRO A 173 9.06 -4.67 8.35
CA PRO A 173 8.24 -4.23 9.48
C PRO A 173 7.65 -5.43 10.24
N PHE A 174 7.43 -5.26 11.54
CA PHE A 174 6.94 -6.35 12.39
C PHE A 174 5.61 -6.95 11.89
N VAL A 175 4.69 -6.10 11.42
CA VAL A 175 3.41 -6.55 10.86
C VAL A 175 3.60 -7.46 9.65
N THR A 176 4.55 -7.13 8.76
CA THR A 176 4.92 -7.96 7.61
C THR A 176 5.56 -9.28 8.05
N THR A 177 6.45 -9.25 9.05
CA THR A 177 7.06 -10.49 9.55
C THR A 177 6.05 -11.41 10.23
N ASP A 178 5.08 -10.84 10.96
CA ASP A 178 4.02 -11.60 11.62
C ASP A 178 3.08 -12.22 10.59
N PHE A 179 2.71 -11.44 9.58
CA PHE A 179 1.92 -11.91 8.45
C PHE A 179 2.58 -13.10 7.76
N VAL A 180 3.83 -12.97 7.31
CA VAL A 180 4.55 -14.05 6.62
C VAL A 180 4.64 -15.29 7.51
N ARG A 181 4.93 -15.14 8.80
CA ARG A 181 4.96 -16.26 9.75
C ARG A 181 3.60 -16.94 9.93
N SER A 182 2.51 -16.18 9.91
CA SER A 182 1.13 -16.68 10.02
C SER A 182 0.67 -17.47 8.80
N LEU A 183 1.32 -17.30 7.65
CA LEU A 183 0.96 -18.02 6.43
C LEU A 183 1.10 -19.54 6.61
N PRO A 184 0.23 -20.34 5.98
CA PRO A 184 0.27 -21.79 6.07
C PRO A 184 1.48 -22.37 5.30
N ASP A 185 1.49 -23.68 5.08
CA ASP A 185 2.36 -24.31 4.11
C ASP A 185 2.14 -23.71 2.71
N LEU A 186 3.25 -23.42 2.02
CA LEU A 186 3.27 -22.76 0.72
C LEU A 186 3.87 -23.66 -0.38
N SER A 187 4.00 -24.97 -0.15
CA SER A 187 4.63 -25.92 -1.08
C SER A 187 4.00 -25.93 -2.48
N ARG A 188 2.70 -25.61 -2.57
CA ARG A 188 1.95 -25.52 -3.83
C ARG A 188 2.03 -24.16 -4.52
N LEU A 189 2.68 -23.19 -3.91
CA LEU A 189 2.71 -21.80 -4.39
C LEU A 189 4.10 -21.44 -4.89
N ALA A 190 4.11 -20.64 -5.94
CA ALA A 190 5.25 -19.83 -6.27
C ALA A 190 5.17 -18.49 -5.50
N SER A 191 6.31 -17.83 -5.28
CA SER A 191 6.37 -16.57 -4.56
C SER A 191 7.30 -15.56 -5.20
N PHE A 192 7.08 -14.28 -4.91
CA PHE A 192 8.02 -13.21 -5.22
C PHE A 192 8.00 -12.15 -4.12
N VAL A 193 9.06 -11.37 -4.02
CA VAL A 193 9.19 -10.30 -3.03
C VAL A 193 9.49 -8.98 -3.74
N PHE A 194 8.90 -7.90 -3.26
CA PHE A 194 9.35 -6.56 -3.63
C PHE A 194 9.46 -5.63 -2.42
N VAL A 195 10.55 -4.88 -2.34
CA VAL A 195 10.81 -4.00 -1.20
C VAL A 195 11.02 -2.56 -1.62
N LEU A 196 10.49 -1.66 -0.80
CA LEU A 196 10.70 -0.22 -0.95
C LEU A 196 11.65 0.28 0.14
N TYR A 197 12.60 1.12 -0.24
CA TYR A 197 13.56 1.69 0.69
C TYR A 197 13.92 3.13 0.34
N GLY A 198 14.24 3.90 1.37
CA GLY A 198 14.66 5.29 1.22
C GLY A 198 16.15 5.44 0.95
N THR A 199 16.95 4.64 1.67
CA THR A 199 18.41 4.68 1.62
C THR A 199 18.98 3.32 1.26
N LEU A 200 18.68 2.30 2.05
CA LEU A 200 19.13 0.93 1.85
C LEU A 200 18.04 -0.09 2.22
N PRO A 201 17.85 -1.15 1.42
CA PRO A 201 16.91 -2.24 1.75
C PRO A 201 17.44 -3.12 2.89
N GLY A 202 18.76 -3.22 3.04
CA GLY A 202 19.39 -4.09 4.03
C GLY A 202 19.03 -5.54 3.80
N ASP A 203 18.51 -6.20 4.84
CA ASP A 203 18.17 -7.62 4.85
C ASP A 203 16.69 -7.88 4.58
N CYS A 204 15.95 -6.84 4.16
CA CYS A 204 14.50 -6.89 4.05
C CYS A 204 14.02 -7.94 3.05
N GLY A 205 14.51 -7.89 1.80
CA GLY A 205 14.14 -8.85 0.76
C GLY A 205 14.62 -10.26 1.08
N ASN A 206 15.87 -10.38 1.54
CA ASN A 206 16.50 -11.65 1.90
C ASN A 206 15.69 -12.43 2.94
N TRP A 207 15.36 -11.78 4.06
CA TRP A 207 14.59 -12.41 5.14
C TRP A 207 13.24 -12.93 4.65
N LEU A 208 12.52 -12.13 3.84
CA LEU A 208 11.21 -12.53 3.30
C LEU A 208 11.32 -13.75 2.39
N ARG A 209 12.31 -13.75 1.48
CA ARG A 209 12.53 -14.85 0.54
C ARG A 209 12.92 -16.13 1.27
N GLU A 210 13.77 -16.05 2.29
CA GLU A 210 14.15 -17.19 3.12
C GLU A 210 12.95 -17.79 3.86
N GLU A 211 12.12 -16.95 4.48
CA GLU A 211 10.96 -17.42 5.24
C GLU A 211 9.88 -18.03 4.34
N LEU A 212 9.65 -17.46 3.15
CA LEU A 212 8.73 -18.03 2.15
C LEU A 212 9.25 -19.37 1.61
N ARG A 213 10.56 -19.46 1.29
CA ARG A 213 11.21 -20.71 0.87
C ARG A 213 11.17 -21.78 1.95
N ALA A 214 11.40 -21.41 3.22
CA ALA A 214 11.33 -22.32 4.35
C ALA A 214 9.91 -22.90 4.55
N LYS A 215 8.88 -22.16 4.13
CA LYS A 215 7.49 -22.64 4.07
C LYS A 215 7.14 -23.40 2.78
N GLY A 216 8.12 -23.67 1.92
CA GLY A 216 7.98 -24.48 0.71
C GLY A 216 7.68 -23.70 -0.57
N ALA A 217 7.54 -22.36 -0.52
CA ALA A 217 7.24 -21.59 -1.72
C ALA A 217 8.41 -21.59 -2.71
N ARG A 218 8.10 -21.74 -4.00
CA ARG A 218 9.11 -21.60 -5.06
C ARG A 218 9.35 -20.12 -5.36
N ASP A 219 10.54 -19.62 -5.07
CA ASP A 219 10.91 -18.22 -5.33
C ASP A 219 11.10 -17.95 -6.84
N LEU A 220 10.30 -17.03 -7.39
CA LEU A 220 10.33 -16.62 -8.79
C LEU A 220 11.01 -15.29 -9.02
N GLY A 221 11.23 -14.48 -7.99
CA GLY A 221 11.68 -13.12 -8.24
C GLY A 221 11.81 -12.24 -7.02
N TYR A 222 12.74 -11.30 -7.15
CA TYR A 222 12.93 -10.20 -6.22
C TYR A 222 13.09 -8.88 -6.96
N LEU A 223 12.33 -7.88 -6.54
CA LEU A 223 12.46 -6.50 -7.00
C LEU A 223 12.75 -5.58 -5.80
N SER A 224 13.61 -4.59 -6.00
CA SER A 224 13.71 -3.49 -5.05
C SER A 224 13.58 -2.17 -5.78
N ALA A 225 12.97 -1.19 -5.13
CA ALA A 225 12.78 0.14 -5.67
C ALA A 225 12.88 1.19 -4.57
N THR A 226 13.20 2.40 -4.96
CA THR A 226 13.29 3.53 -4.04
C THR A 226 11.89 4.05 -3.67
N GLY A 227 11.78 4.59 -2.46
CA GLY A 227 10.59 5.26 -1.98
C GLY A 227 10.97 6.41 -1.07
N ALA A 228 10.26 7.55 -1.18
CA ALA A 228 10.55 8.73 -0.38
C ALA A 228 10.68 8.43 1.13
N ASP A 229 11.88 8.64 1.67
CA ASP A 229 12.25 8.32 3.04
C ASP A 229 11.70 9.38 4.00
N ARG A 230 10.46 9.18 4.42
CA ARG A 230 9.80 10.06 5.40
C ARG A 230 10.13 9.69 6.84
N TRP A 231 11.20 8.94 7.09
CA TRP A 231 11.63 8.60 8.43
C TRP A 231 11.93 9.86 9.26
N VAL A 232 11.17 10.05 10.34
CA VAL A 232 11.21 11.26 11.18
C VAL A 232 12.64 11.64 11.61
N GLY A 233 13.49 10.64 11.87
CA GLY A 233 14.89 10.84 12.26
C GLY A 233 15.73 11.56 11.21
N TYR A 234 15.46 11.35 9.91
CA TYR A 234 16.15 12.03 8.82
C TYR A 234 15.51 13.38 8.49
N VAL A 235 14.17 13.43 8.41
CA VAL A 235 13.45 14.65 8.01
C VAL A 235 13.65 15.78 9.03
N LYS A 236 13.65 15.48 10.34
CA LYS A 236 13.95 16.47 11.40
C LYS A 236 15.40 16.94 11.40
N ARG A 237 16.31 16.19 10.76
CA ARG A 237 17.71 16.57 10.56
C ARG A 237 17.94 17.25 9.20
N GLY A 238 16.86 17.51 8.46
CA GLY A 238 16.84 18.26 7.22
C GLY A 238 17.18 17.45 5.97
N TYR A 239 16.98 16.14 6.01
CA TYR A 239 17.20 15.23 4.87
C TYR A 239 15.92 14.47 4.51
N LEU A 240 15.57 14.50 3.23
CA LEU A 240 14.59 13.60 2.62
C LEU A 240 15.29 12.79 1.53
N PHE A 241 15.54 11.51 1.79
CA PHE A 241 16.17 10.61 0.82
C PHE A 241 15.15 10.03 -0.15
N SER A 242 15.60 9.76 -1.37
CA SER A 242 14.79 9.25 -2.48
C SER A 242 13.45 10.00 -2.68
N PRO A 243 13.44 11.35 -2.65
CA PRO A 243 12.22 12.16 -2.54
C PRO A 243 11.19 11.92 -3.65
N ASP A 244 11.67 11.52 -4.83
CA ASP A 244 10.87 11.31 -6.03
C ASP A 244 10.62 9.81 -6.30
N GLY A 245 11.05 8.93 -5.39
CA GLY A 245 10.86 7.48 -5.47
C GLY A 245 9.45 7.02 -5.07
N PRO A 246 8.88 5.99 -5.71
CA PRO A 246 9.41 5.32 -6.89
C PRO A 246 9.30 6.21 -8.14
N THR A 247 10.36 6.20 -8.92
CA THR A 247 10.47 6.88 -10.22
C THR A 247 9.66 6.14 -11.29
N GLU A 248 9.32 6.81 -12.39
CA GLU A 248 8.61 6.15 -13.51
C GLU A 248 9.43 5.02 -14.15
N ALA A 249 10.77 5.11 -14.12
CA ALA A 249 11.65 4.03 -14.57
C ALA A 249 11.49 2.78 -13.68
N GLU A 250 11.47 2.94 -12.36
CA GLU A 250 11.26 1.85 -11.40
C GLU A 250 9.84 1.27 -11.51
N LEU A 251 8.83 2.10 -11.76
CA LEU A 251 7.46 1.66 -11.98
C LEU A 251 7.30 0.88 -13.30
N THR A 252 7.99 1.29 -14.35
CA THR A 252 8.05 0.56 -15.63
C THR A 252 8.78 -0.77 -15.45
N ALA A 253 9.88 -0.79 -14.69
CA ALA A 253 10.59 -2.01 -14.34
C ALA A 253 9.72 -2.95 -13.50
N ALA A 254 8.92 -2.43 -12.56
CA ALA A 254 7.98 -3.22 -11.76
C ALA A 254 6.90 -3.89 -12.63
N GLU A 255 6.40 -3.20 -13.65
CA GLU A 255 5.46 -3.78 -14.59
C GLU A 255 6.10 -4.86 -15.47
N GLY A 256 7.33 -4.61 -15.95
CA GLY A 256 8.13 -5.62 -16.65
C GLY A 256 8.37 -6.86 -15.80
N PHE A 257 8.72 -6.66 -14.53
CA PHE A 257 8.89 -7.72 -13.55
C PHE A 257 7.62 -8.57 -13.40
N GLY A 258 6.44 -7.95 -13.35
CA GLY A 258 5.16 -8.66 -13.35
C GLY A 258 4.97 -9.59 -14.54
N ARG A 259 5.37 -9.18 -15.75
CA ARG A 259 5.34 -10.05 -16.95
C ARG A 259 6.34 -11.19 -16.84
N THR A 260 7.57 -10.90 -16.41
CA THR A 260 8.60 -11.91 -16.21
C THR A 260 8.20 -12.96 -15.17
N LEU A 261 7.47 -12.60 -14.11
CA LEU A 261 6.95 -13.55 -13.13
C LEU A 261 5.97 -14.56 -13.75
N ALA A 262 5.10 -14.11 -14.66
CA ALA A 262 4.19 -14.99 -15.39
C ALA A 262 4.95 -16.00 -16.27
N GLU A 263 6.01 -15.55 -16.96
CA GLU A 263 6.89 -16.40 -17.76
C GLU A 263 7.63 -17.42 -16.88
N ARG A 264 8.22 -16.95 -15.77
CA ARG A 264 8.96 -17.76 -14.79
C ARG A 264 8.06 -18.81 -14.11
N HIS A 265 6.77 -18.53 -13.91
CA HIS A 265 5.86 -19.51 -13.33
C HIS A 265 5.81 -20.82 -14.14
N GLY A 266 5.88 -20.76 -15.47
CA GLY A 266 5.93 -21.94 -16.34
C GLY A 266 7.32 -22.57 -16.50
N ALA A 267 8.39 -21.93 -16.04
CA ALA A 267 9.76 -22.35 -16.27
C ALA A 267 10.25 -23.38 -15.24
N GLN A 268 11.07 -24.34 -15.68
CA GLN A 268 11.74 -25.32 -14.80
C GLN A 268 13.00 -24.76 -14.15
N ALA A 269 13.81 -24.02 -14.90
CA ALA A 269 15.00 -23.33 -14.42
C ALA A 269 14.73 -21.83 -14.34
N LEU A 270 15.20 -21.21 -13.27
CA LEU A 270 14.97 -19.80 -12.97
C LEU A 270 16.30 -19.13 -12.69
N ASP A 271 16.59 -18.06 -13.44
CA ASP A 271 17.57 -17.08 -13.02
C ASP A 271 16.85 -16.02 -12.17
N VAL A 272 16.97 -16.19 -10.86
CA VAL A 272 16.33 -15.31 -9.87
C VAL A 272 17.38 -14.35 -9.35
N GLU A 273 16.95 -13.12 -9.08
CA GLU A 273 17.81 -12.05 -8.62
C GLU A 273 18.59 -12.47 -7.35
N PRO A 274 19.87 -12.10 -7.24
CA PRO A 274 20.70 -12.48 -6.11
C PRO A 274 20.17 -11.87 -4.80
N PHE A 275 20.63 -12.43 -3.69
CA PHE A 275 20.38 -11.86 -2.37
C PHE A 275 21.11 -10.52 -2.25
N ASP A 276 20.50 -9.59 -1.52
CA ASP A 276 21.16 -8.33 -1.16
C ASP A 276 22.42 -8.61 -0.34
N GLY A 277 23.42 -7.74 -0.52
CA GLY A 277 24.68 -7.84 0.21
C GLY A 277 24.52 -7.72 1.73
N PRO A 278 25.54 -8.14 2.50
CA PRO A 278 25.47 -8.17 3.95
C PRO A 278 25.20 -6.78 4.53
N THR A 279 24.33 -6.74 5.53
CA THR A 279 24.01 -5.49 6.24
C THR A 279 25.22 -5.01 7.05
N PRO A 280 25.67 -3.74 6.89
CA PRO A 280 26.73 -3.14 7.70
C PRO A 280 26.56 -3.33 9.22
N PHE A 281 27.67 -3.45 9.94
CA PHE A 281 27.70 -3.71 11.38
C PHE A 281 26.83 -2.73 12.18
N MET A 282 26.91 -1.43 11.88
CA MET A 282 26.15 -0.41 12.60
C MET A 282 24.64 -0.60 12.48
N TYR A 283 24.14 -1.00 11.30
CA TYR A 283 22.71 -1.29 11.12
C TYR A 283 22.28 -2.58 11.82
N ARG A 284 23.17 -3.57 11.94
CA ARG A 284 22.91 -4.78 12.75
C ARG A 284 22.81 -4.43 14.23
N LEU A 285 23.66 -3.54 14.72
CA LEU A 285 23.60 -3.01 16.09
C LEU A 285 22.32 -2.19 16.30
N GLU A 286 21.95 -1.33 15.35
CA GLU A 286 20.69 -0.59 15.38
C GLU A 286 19.49 -1.57 15.47
N ARG A 287 19.43 -2.59 14.61
CA ARG A 287 18.39 -3.64 14.65
C ARG A 287 18.31 -4.34 16.01
N PHE A 288 19.45 -4.62 16.63
CA PHE A 288 19.51 -5.22 17.97
C PHE A 288 18.91 -4.29 19.03
N LEU A 289 19.13 -2.97 18.91
CA LEU A 289 18.63 -1.93 19.80
C LEU A 289 17.19 -1.49 19.51
N VAL A 290 16.63 -1.82 18.35
CA VAL A 290 15.23 -1.53 17.99
C VAL A 290 14.44 -2.82 17.70
N ASN A 291 14.71 -3.89 18.44
CA ASN A 291 14.03 -5.18 18.24
C ASN A 291 12.56 -5.16 18.73
N ARG A 292 11.81 -6.24 18.46
CA ARG A 292 10.37 -6.33 18.80
C ARG A 292 10.12 -6.14 20.29
N SER A 293 10.92 -6.78 21.13
CA SER A 293 10.79 -6.70 22.59
C SER A 293 11.04 -5.28 23.08
N GLN A 294 12.05 -4.58 22.55
CA GLN A 294 12.31 -3.18 22.91
C GLN A 294 11.22 -2.24 22.39
N ALA A 295 10.74 -2.45 21.16
CA ALA A 295 9.59 -1.72 20.63
C ALA A 295 8.39 -1.84 21.56
N LYS A 296 8.09 -3.06 22.00
CA LYS A 296 6.95 -3.40 22.86
C LYS A 296 7.09 -2.88 24.29
N LEU A 297 8.24 -3.09 24.92
CA LEU A 297 8.42 -2.91 26.37
C LEU A 297 8.98 -1.54 26.75
N VAL A 298 9.73 -0.91 25.84
CA VAL A 298 10.46 0.34 26.09
C VAL A 298 9.88 1.45 25.22
N TYR A 299 10.10 1.40 23.91
CA TYR A 299 9.88 2.56 23.04
C TYR A 299 8.40 2.91 22.84
N SER A 300 7.49 1.94 22.85
CA SER A 300 6.06 2.22 22.83
C SER A 300 5.60 3.11 24.00
N LYS A 301 6.28 3.01 25.15
CA LYS A 301 5.96 3.75 26.39
C LYS A 301 6.64 5.12 26.46
N THR A 302 7.60 5.41 25.57
CA THR A 302 8.31 6.68 25.56
C THR A 302 7.61 7.74 24.73
N PHE A 303 6.66 7.36 23.87
CA PHE A 303 5.83 8.31 23.14
C PHE A 303 5.04 9.20 24.09
N ARG A 304 5.10 10.51 23.86
CA ARG A 304 4.36 11.51 24.64
C ARG A 304 3.74 12.58 23.76
N ALA A 305 2.61 13.11 24.20
CA ALA A 305 2.03 14.34 23.66
C ALA A 305 2.24 15.48 24.66
N ASP A 306 2.85 16.59 24.23
CA ASP A 306 3.12 17.77 25.07
C ASP A 306 1.97 18.79 25.08
N GLY A 307 2.19 19.97 25.68
CA GLY A 307 1.18 21.02 25.82
C GLY A 307 0.59 21.54 24.51
N ASN A 308 1.26 21.37 23.36
CA ASN A 308 0.76 21.81 22.05
C ASN A 308 -0.35 20.89 21.50
N CYS A 309 -0.58 19.74 22.12
CA CYS A 309 -1.61 18.81 21.68
C CYS A 309 -3.02 19.35 21.98
N ASN A 310 -3.81 19.54 20.92
CA ASN A 310 -5.22 19.94 20.98
C ASN A 310 -6.21 18.77 20.87
N ALA A 311 -5.75 17.53 21.07
CA ALA A 311 -6.57 16.32 20.97
C ALA A 311 -7.27 16.09 19.60
N CYS A 312 -6.71 16.58 18.49
CA CYS A 312 -7.30 16.39 17.14
C CYS A 312 -7.38 14.93 16.63
N GLY A 313 -6.72 13.98 17.30
CA GLY A 313 -6.77 12.56 16.91
C GLY A 313 -5.97 12.16 15.67
N GLN A 314 -5.25 13.08 15.00
CA GLN A 314 -4.49 12.76 13.77
C GLN A 314 -3.49 11.60 13.97
N CYS A 315 -2.80 11.55 15.11
CA CYS A 315 -1.87 10.47 15.43
C CYS A 315 -2.55 9.10 15.52
N ILE A 316 -3.79 9.04 16.01
CA ILE A 316 -4.61 7.82 16.08
C ILE A 316 -4.94 7.37 14.67
N ALA A 317 -5.47 8.27 13.83
CA ALA A 317 -5.85 7.98 12.46
C ALA A 317 -4.66 7.52 11.58
N LEU A 318 -3.46 8.03 11.84
CA LEU A 318 -2.25 7.66 11.10
C LEU A 318 -1.60 6.36 11.57
N CYS A 319 -2.07 5.74 12.66
CA CYS A 319 -1.44 4.54 13.19
C CYS A 319 -1.81 3.33 12.32
N PRO A 320 -0.87 2.71 11.59
CA PRO A 320 -1.20 1.64 10.65
C PRO A 320 -1.68 0.34 11.32
N VAL A 321 -1.46 0.22 12.62
CA VAL A 321 -1.75 -0.99 13.42
C VAL A 321 -2.67 -0.70 14.59
N ASN A 322 -3.39 0.43 14.56
CA ASN A 322 -4.36 0.82 15.59
C ASN A 322 -3.81 0.81 17.03
N ASN A 323 -2.50 1.05 17.19
CA ASN A 323 -1.79 1.01 18.48
C ASN A 323 -2.03 2.26 19.35
N ILE A 324 -2.83 3.22 18.92
CA ILE A 324 -3.06 4.47 19.65
C ILE A 324 -4.56 4.64 19.85
N THR A 325 -4.99 4.92 21.08
CA THR A 325 -6.39 5.22 21.41
C THR A 325 -6.53 6.59 22.06
N ALA A 326 -7.73 7.16 22.03
CA ALA A 326 -8.03 8.36 22.80
C ALA A 326 -8.19 8.01 24.30
N ARG A 327 -7.69 8.88 25.17
CA ARG A 327 -7.98 8.89 26.61
C ARG A 327 -9.29 9.63 26.87
N ALA A 328 -9.74 9.67 28.12
CA ALA A 328 -10.93 10.42 28.54
C ALA A 328 -10.85 11.93 28.23
N ASP A 329 -9.65 12.51 28.24
CA ASP A 329 -9.38 13.91 27.87
C ASP A 329 -9.17 14.12 26.36
N GLY A 330 -9.42 13.09 25.53
CA GLY A 330 -9.20 13.09 24.08
C GLY A 330 -7.73 12.95 23.65
N ARG A 331 -6.76 13.03 24.55
CA ARG A 331 -5.33 12.96 24.20
C ARG A 331 -4.91 11.51 23.88
N PRO A 332 -3.86 11.30 23.05
CA PRO A 332 -3.45 9.97 22.64
C PRO A 332 -2.86 9.14 23.80
N LYS A 333 -3.11 7.83 23.74
CA LYS A 333 -2.47 6.78 24.54
C LYS A 333 -1.89 5.75 23.59
N TRP A 334 -0.58 5.56 23.66
CA TRP A 334 0.13 4.51 22.91
C TRP A 334 0.10 3.18 23.67
N HIS A 335 -0.10 2.09 22.93
CA HIS A 335 -0.08 0.72 23.42
C HIS A 335 1.18 -0.02 22.95
N SER A 336 1.26 -1.32 23.18
CA SER A 336 2.50 -2.08 23.07
C SER A 336 2.80 -2.66 21.68
N ASP A 337 1.86 -2.66 20.75
CA ASP A 337 2.00 -3.26 19.41
C ASP A 337 2.54 -2.25 18.37
N CYS A 338 3.44 -1.37 18.81
CA CYS A 338 4.01 -0.31 17.99
C CYS A 338 5.03 -0.83 16.96
N LEU A 339 4.91 -0.36 15.70
CA LEU A 339 5.88 -0.66 14.63
C LEU A 339 7.15 0.21 14.66
N LEU A 340 7.20 1.21 15.54
CA LEU A 340 8.26 2.22 15.58
C LEU A 340 8.43 3.04 14.30
N CYS A 341 7.39 3.13 13.47
CA CYS A 341 7.39 3.93 12.24
C CYS A 341 7.33 5.45 12.48
N ALA A 342 6.96 5.88 13.70
CA ALA A 342 6.87 7.27 14.13
C ALA A 342 6.03 8.20 13.23
N THR A 343 5.13 7.65 12.42
CA THR A 343 4.23 8.45 11.55
C THR A 343 3.28 9.32 12.37
N CYS A 344 2.93 8.89 13.58
CA CYS A 344 2.16 9.69 14.52
C CYS A 344 2.87 10.98 14.95
N GLU A 345 4.21 10.98 15.00
CA GLU A 345 5.01 12.18 15.22
C GLU A 345 5.12 12.99 13.93
N LEU A 346 5.58 12.36 12.84
CA LEU A 346 5.76 13.01 11.55
C LEU A 346 4.49 13.71 11.05
N GLY A 347 3.32 13.13 11.29
CA GLY A 347 2.05 13.68 10.81
C GLY A 347 1.35 14.61 11.80
N CYS A 348 1.94 14.94 12.95
CA CYS A 348 1.28 15.77 13.95
C CYS A 348 1.18 17.23 13.49
N PRO A 349 -0.02 17.80 13.29
CA PRO A 349 -0.17 19.17 12.79
C PRO A 349 0.21 20.24 13.83
N HIS A 350 0.51 19.83 15.06
CA HIS A 350 0.87 20.70 16.18
C HIS A 350 2.27 20.44 16.74
N ASP A 351 3.08 19.61 16.08
CA ASP A 351 4.43 19.22 16.54
C ASP A 351 4.44 18.75 18.01
N ALA A 352 3.34 18.15 18.46
CA ALA A 352 3.09 17.86 19.87
C ALA A 352 3.47 16.44 20.28
N VAL A 353 3.65 15.53 19.32
CA VAL A 353 3.98 14.11 19.57
C VAL A 353 5.49 13.94 19.49
N HIS A 354 6.08 13.27 20.47
CA HIS A 354 7.53 13.03 20.54
C HIS A 354 7.82 11.55 20.79
N ALA A 355 8.58 10.92 19.90
CA ALA A 355 9.12 9.57 20.07
C ALA A 355 10.52 9.59 20.71
N ALA A 356 11.03 8.42 21.08
CA ALA A 356 12.40 8.32 21.62
C ALA A 356 13.52 8.64 20.60
N PHE A 357 13.22 8.80 19.31
CA PHE A 357 14.22 9.03 18.27
C PHE A 357 14.90 10.42 18.35
N ASP A 358 14.34 11.33 19.14
CA ASP A 358 14.97 12.59 19.49
C ASP A 358 16.00 12.46 20.61
N TRP A 359 16.09 11.31 21.27
CA TRP A 359 16.99 11.16 22.40
C TRP A 359 18.45 11.19 21.93
N PRO A 360 19.36 11.82 22.70
CA PRO A 360 20.78 11.92 22.34
C PRO A 360 21.45 10.58 22.01
N ILE A 361 20.99 9.48 22.61
CA ILE A 361 21.52 8.14 22.37
C ILE A 361 21.34 7.65 20.91
N PHE A 362 20.34 8.16 20.18
CA PHE A 362 20.11 7.82 18.78
C PHE A 362 20.85 8.73 17.79
N ALA A 363 21.39 9.87 18.25
CA ALA A 363 22.08 10.81 17.38
C ALA A 363 23.28 10.19 16.63
N PRO A 364 24.16 9.37 17.26
CA PRO A 364 25.25 8.71 16.56
C PRO A 364 24.80 7.79 15.42
N PHE A 365 23.71 7.04 15.63
CA PHE A 365 23.12 6.17 14.61
C PHE A 365 22.57 6.99 13.44
N MET A 366 21.79 8.04 13.71
CA MET A 366 21.25 8.90 12.66
C MET A 366 22.36 9.61 11.87
N SER A 367 23.41 10.10 12.54
CA SER A 367 24.56 10.70 11.88
C SER A 367 25.34 9.70 11.02
N TYR A 368 25.51 8.46 11.50
CA TYR A 368 26.11 7.39 10.70
C TYR A 368 25.26 7.08 9.47
N ASN A 369 23.96 6.86 9.64
CA ASN A 369 23.03 6.50 8.55
C ASN A 369 23.00 7.61 7.48
N ILE A 370 22.88 8.88 7.88
CA ILE A 370 22.93 10.03 6.95
C ILE A 370 24.27 10.07 6.21
N ARG A 371 25.40 10.00 6.92
CA ARG A 371 26.73 10.04 6.31
C ARG A 371 26.91 8.90 5.30
N HIS A 372 26.48 7.70 5.65
CA HIS A 372 26.60 6.53 4.81
C HIS A 372 25.67 6.60 3.58
N ALA A 373 24.45 7.12 3.72
CA ALA A 373 23.56 7.37 2.58
C ALA A 373 24.17 8.39 1.60
N LEU A 374 24.77 9.47 2.12
CA LEU A 374 25.47 10.47 1.31
C LEU A 374 26.70 9.87 0.59
N GLN A 375 27.51 9.05 1.27
CA GLN A 375 28.66 8.38 0.67
C GLN A 375 28.28 7.41 -0.45
N ARG A 376 27.06 6.88 -0.42
CA ARG A 376 26.51 6.02 -1.48
C ARG A 376 25.81 6.79 -2.60
N ALA A 377 25.91 8.12 -2.61
CA ALA A 377 25.24 8.98 -3.57
C ALA A 377 23.72 8.72 -3.67
N THR A 378 23.07 8.37 -2.55
CA THR A 378 21.61 8.22 -2.51
C THR A 378 20.97 9.57 -2.85
N PRO A 379 20.03 9.66 -3.82
CA PRO A 379 19.35 10.90 -4.13
C PRO A 379 18.68 11.49 -2.89
N TYR A 380 18.81 12.80 -2.68
CA TYR A 380 18.17 13.48 -1.55
C TYR A 380 17.92 14.95 -1.85
N VAL A 381 16.99 15.53 -1.09
CA VAL A 381 16.79 16.98 -1.02
C VAL A 381 16.91 17.43 0.43
N ARG A 382 17.33 18.69 0.61
CA ARG A 382 17.25 19.34 1.92
C ARG A 382 15.82 19.73 2.20
N VAL A 383 15.41 19.58 3.46
CA VAL A 383 14.04 19.84 3.87
C VAL A 383 13.97 20.51 5.23
N GLU A 384 12.86 21.18 5.47
CA GLU A 384 12.39 21.56 6.79
C GLU A 384 11.08 20.82 7.08
N HIS A 385 10.90 20.41 8.34
CA HIS A 385 9.70 19.72 8.79
C HIS A 385 9.08 20.43 9.99
N SER A 386 7.82 20.83 9.87
CA SER A 386 7.02 21.40 10.96
C SER A 386 5.54 21.26 10.68
N ARG A 387 4.75 21.13 11.76
CA ARG A 387 3.30 21.01 11.78
C ARG A 387 2.80 19.92 10.86
N GLY A 388 3.47 18.77 10.91
CA GLY A 388 3.14 17.61 10.10
C GLY A 388 3.44 17.74 8.61
N LYS A 389 4.19 18.77 8.20
CA LYS A 389 4.49 19.07 6.80
C LYS A 389 5.98 19.16 6.56
N THR A 390 6.45 18.49 5.51
CA THR A 390 7.84 18.55 5.03
C THR A 390 7.90 19.43 3.78
N ARG A 391 8.81 20.41 3.76
CA ARG A 391 9.03 21.32 2.63
C ARG A 391 10.49 21.25 2.19
N ARG A 392 10.74 21.31 0.88
CA ARG A 392 12.10 21.42 0.33
C ARG A 392 12.66 22.81 0.64
N VAL A 393 13.95 22.89 0.95
CA VAL A 393 14.68 24.15 1.20
C VAL A 393 15.89 24.31 0.30
#